data_AF-A0A7V9S448-F1
#
_entry.id   AF-A0A7V9S448-F1
#
_cell.length_a   1.000
_cell.length_b   1.000
_cell.length_c   1.000
_cell.angle_alpha   90.00
_cell.angle_beta   90.00
_cell.angle_gamma   90.00
#
_symmetry.space_group_name_H-M   'P 1'
#
loop_
_entity.id
_entity.type
_entity.pdbx_description
1 polymer ?
#
loop_
_entity_poly.entity_id
_entity_poly.type
_entity_poly.pdbx_seq_one_letter_code
_entity_poly.pdbx_strand_id
1 'polypeptide(L)'
;MLRFYYNEQWKEFKLEYDSQLRYAISDFGRIISFVDEIENGRLLKGSITVGYNVFKYKIFKKKKIINKLQYVHRLVALNFLPEPEKDQVYVLHKDYKKEKNHVDNLKWATKQELVEHNKKNPAVIEAIKKLTEFNKQRDGHKLTAAKVQFIKMKIFDPNRKTRLKMIAKQFGISEMQLYRIKTGENWGHVKIKEE
;
A
#
# COMPACT_ATOMS: atom_id res chain seq x y z
N MET A 1 -36.75 -0.87 -6.25
CA MET A 1 -36.82 0.59 -6.41
C MET A 1 -35.50 1.18 -5.98
N LEU A 2 -34.90 2.04 -6.82
CA LEU A 2 -33.60 2.65 -6.57
C LEU A 2 -33.71 3.65 -5.41
N ARG A 3 -32.78 3.62 -4.44
CA ARG A 3 -32.79 4.52 -3.28
C ARG A 3 -31.62 5.49 -3.36
N PHE A 4 -31.94 6.76 -3.57
CA PHE A 4 -31.00 7.88 -3.55
C PHE A 4 -30.73 8.31 -2.11
N TYR A 5 -29.48 8.71 -1.82
CA TYR A 5 -29.16 9.31 -0.52
C TYR A 5 -29.47 10.80 -0.54
N TYR A 6 -29.67 11.39 0.64
CA TYR A 6 -29.87 12.83 0.77
C TYR A 6 -28.61 13.58 0.29
N ASN A 7 -28.80 14.59 -0.57
CA ASN A 7 -27.74 15.38 -1.22
C ASN A 7 -26.76 14.61 -2.12
N GLU A 8 -27.08 13.37 -2.51
CA GLU A 8 -26.25 12.64 -3.45
C GLU A 8 -26.31 13.27 -4.85
N GLN A 9 -25.14 13.58 -5.40
CA GLN A 9 -25.03 14.18 -6.71
C GLN A 9 -24.63 13.13 -7.75
N TRP A 10 -25.30 13.13 -8.89
CA TRP A 10 -25.05 12.19 -9.99
C TRP A 10 -24.51 12.92 -11.20
N LYS A 11 -23.46 12.36 -11.82
CA LYS A 11 -22.91 12.84 -13.08
C LYS A 11 -22.80 11.70 -14.06
N GLU A 12 -23.28 11.93 -15.29
CA GLU A 12 -23.08 10.98 -16.38
C GLU A 12 -21.61 11.01 -16.83
N PHE A 13 -21.06 9.82 -17.09
CA PHE A 13 -19.74 9.68 -17.67
C PHE A 13 -19.81 8.79 -18.91
N LYS A 14 -19.02 9.15 -19.92
CA LYS A 14 -18.95 8.39 -21.18
C LYS A 14 -17.84 7.35 -21.10
N LEU A 15 -18.11 6.18 -21.65
CA LEU A 15 -17.07 5.18 -21.89
C LEU A 15 -16.30 5.54 -23.15
N GLU A 16 -15.06 5.05 -23.27
CA GLU A 16 -14.24 5.18 -24.50
C GLU A 16 -14.89 4.54 -25.75
N TYR A 17 -16.00 3.82 -25.59
CA TYR A 17 -16.68 3.06 -26.63
C TYR A 17 -18.17 3.28 -26.55
N ASP A 18 -18.82 3.27 -27.71
CA ASP A 18 -20.27 3.34 -27.79
C ASP A 18 -20.90 2.13 -27.10
N SER A 19 -21.75 2.43 -26.12
CA SER A 19 -22.54 1.45 -25.39
C SER A 19 -24.00 1.79 -25.60
N GLN A 20 -24.84 0.76 -25.70
CA GLN A 20 -26.30 0.93 -25.68
C GLN A 20 -26.80 1.46 -24.34
N LEU A 21 -26.00 1.29 -23.28
CA LEU A 21 -26.30 1.77 -21.94
C LEU A 21 -25.46 3.01 -21.63
N ARG A 22 -26.09 3.97 -20.98
CA ARG A 22 -25.45 5.14 -20.37
C ARG A 22 -25.13 4.83 -18.91
N TYR A 23 -24.14 5.54 -18.37
CA TYR A 23 -23.66 5.31 -17.02
C TYR A 23 -23.52 6.62 -16.26
N ALA A 24 -24.00 6.63 -15.02
CA ALA A 24 -23.84 7.73 -14.10
C ALA A 24 -23.09 7.26 -12.87
N ILE A 25 -22.26 8.13 -12.31
CA ILE A 25 -21.55 7.92 -11.06
C ILE A 25 -21.96 8.98 -10.06
N SER A 26 -22.16 8.56 -8.81
CA SER A 26 -22.40 9.48 -7.70
C SER A 26 -21.13 9.94 -7.02
N ASP A 27 -21.21 11.05 -6.31
CA ASP A 27 -20.18 11.56 -5.40
C ASP A 27 -19.82 10.58 -4.28
N PHE A 28 -20.70 9.61 -3.96
CA PHE A 28 -20.43 8.48 -3.06
C PHE A 28 -19.69 7.30 -3.74
N GLY A 29 -19.47 7.36 -5.06
CA GLY A 29 -18.89 6.28 -5.85
C GLY A 29 -19.85 5.13 -6.13
N ARG A 30 -21.16 5.41 -6.19
CA ARG A 30 -22.16 4.45 -6.68
C ARG A 30 -22.33 4.62 -8.19
N ILE A 31 -22.62 3.54 -8.91
CA ILE A 31 -22.77 3.59 -10.38
C ILE A 31 -24.14 3.06 -10.78
N ILE A 32 -24.81 3.78 -11.67
CA ILE A 32 -26.07 3.37 -12.29
C ILE A 32 -25.85 3.17 -13.78
N SER A 33 -26.42 2.10 -14.34
CA SER A 33 -26.59 1.93 -15.78
C SER A 33 -28.03 2.22 -16.17
N PHE A 34 -28.26 3.01 -17.21
CA PHE A 34 -29.59 3.42 -17.66
C PHE A 34 -29.65 3.55 -19.19
N VAL A 35 -30.86 3.66 -19.76
CA VAL A 35 -31.08 3.90 -21.19
C VAL A 35 -31.53 5.34 -21.40
N ASP A 36 -32.66 5.71 -20.80
CA ASP A 36 -33.25 7.04 -20.93
C ASP A 36 -32.93 7.92 -19.73
N GLU A 37 -33.53 7.60 -18.57
CA GLU A 37 -33.45 8.36 -17.32
C GLU A 37 -32.71 7.58 -16.22
N ILE A 38 -31.99 8.29 -15.33
CA ILE A 38 -31.17 7.70 -14.26
C ILE A 38 -32.05 7.01 -13.22
N GLU A 39 -33.23 7.57 -12.95
CA GLU A 39 -34.23 7.14 -11.98
C GLU A 39 -34.76 5.73 -12.31
N ASN A 40 -34.89 5.44 -13.60
CA ASN A 40 -35.30 4.15 -14.14
C ASN A 40 -34.12 3.16 -14.32
N GLY A 41 -32.91 3.62 -13.99
CA GLY A 41 -31.69 2.84 -14.13
C GLY A 41 -31.55 1.71 -13.11
N ARG A 42 -30.47 0.94 -13.28
CA ARG A 42 -30.07 -0.15 -12.38
C ARG A 42 -28.79 0.22 -11.65
N LEU A 43 -28.84 0.17 -10.33
CA LEU A 43 -27.66 0.30 -9.48
C LEU A 43 -26.72 -0.91 -9.68
N LEU A 44 -25.47 -0.62 -10.02
CA LEU A 44 -24.43 -1.62 -10.23
C LEU A 44 -23.70 -1.88 -8.90
N LYS A 45 -23.57 -3.17 -8.53
CA LYS A 45 -22.84 -3.56 -7.31
C LYS A 45 -21.32 -3.34 -7.41
N GLY A 46 -20.77 -3.21 -8.62
CA GLY A 46 -19.33 -3.18 -8.85
C GLY A 46 -18.65 -4.51 -8.46
N SER A 47 -17.32 -4.49 -8.43
CA SER A 47 -16.51 -5.59 -7.89
C SER A 47 -15.27 -5.03 -7.19
N ILE A 48 -14.54 -5.86 -6.44
CA ILE A 48 -13.31 -5.43 -5.75
C ILE A 48 -12.09 -5.98 -6.49
N THR A 49 -11.04 -5.17 -6.63
CA THR A 49 -9.74 -5.58 -7.21
C THR A 49 -8.62 -4.92 -6.43
N VAL A 50 -7.76 -5.73 -5.80
CA VAL A 50 -6.65 -5.26 -4.94
C VAL A 50 -7.13 -4.27 -3.85
N GLY A 51 -8.33 -4.53 -3.32
CA GLY A 51 -8.99 -3.70 -2.30
C GLY A 51 -9.74 -2.47 -2.83
N TYR A 52 -9.69 -2.17 -4.13
CA TYR A 52 -10.44 -1.04 -4.72
C TYR A 52 -11.76 -1.47 -5.34
N ASN A 53 -12.79 -0.64 -5.20
CA ASN A 53 -14.02 -0.79 -5.98
C ASN A 53 -13.75 -0.48 -7.45
N VAL A 54 -14.17 -1.39 -8.32
CA VAL A 54 -14.00 -1.28 -9.77
C VAL A 54 -15.30 -1.52 -10.51
N PHE A 55 -15.50 -0.72 -11.54
CA PHE A 55 -16.51 -0.91 -12.57
C PHE A 55 -15.91 -1.72 -13.71
N LYS A 56 -16.46 -2.90 -13.97
CA LYS A 56 -16.02 -3.78 -15.06
C LYS A 56 -17.06 -3.75 -16.17
N TYR A 57 -16.60 -3.57 -17.40
CA TYR A 57 -17.45 -3.59 -18.58
C TYR A 57 -16.77 -4.34 -19.72
N LYS A 58 -17.58 -4.85 -20.65
CA LYS A 58 -17.13 -5.61 -21.81
C LYS A 58 -17.28 -4.76 -23.05
N ILE A 59 -16.26 -4.77 -23.90
CA ILE A 59 -16.31 -4.18 -25.23
C ILE A 59 -16.34 -5.32 -26.23
N PHE A 60 -17.33 -5.28 -27.10
CA PHE A 60 -17.50 -6.24 -28.18
C PHE A 60 -16.92 -5.63 -29.46
N LYS A 61 -15.72 -6.07 -29.87
CA LYS A 61 -15.06 -5.60 -31.10
C LYS A 61 -14.96 -6.74 -32.09
N LYS A 62 -15.73 -6.66 -33.18
CA LYS A 62 -15.80 -7.71 -34.23
C LYS A 62 -16.14 -9.09 -33.63
N LYS A 63 -15.11 -9.92 -33.39
CA LYS A 63 -15.18 -11.28 -32.84
C LYS A 63 -14.41 -11.45 -31.51
N LYS A 64 -13.91 -10.37 -30.91
CA LYS A 64 -13.16 -10.41 -29.65
C LYS A 64 -13.90 -9.63 -28.57
N ILE A 65 -14.01 -10.24 -27.39
CA ILE A 65 -14.51 -9.61 -26.18
C ILE A 65 -13.31 -9.08 -25.41
N ILE A 66 -13.25 -7.76 -25.21
CA ILE A 66 -12.22 -7.11 -24.40
C ILE A 66 -12.85 -6.74 -23.07
N ASN A 67 -12.33 -7.29 -21.98
CA ASN A 67 -12.74 -6.89 -20.64
C ASN A 67 -11.96 -5.63 -20.23
N LYS A 68 -12.67 -4.57 -19.87
CA LYS A 68 -12.09 -3.36 -19.28
C LYS A 68 -12.51 -3.22 -17.84
N LEU A 69 -11.67 -2.54 -17.08
CA LEU A 69 -11.98 -2.11 -15.74
C LEU A 69 -11.65 -0.63 -15.58
N GLN A 70 -12.47 0.06 -14.81
CA GLN A 70 -12.23 1.41 -14.34
C GLN A 70 -12.35 1.43 -12.82
N TYR A 71 -11.44 2.14 -12.17
CA TYR A 71 -11.48 2.30 -10.73
C TYR A 71 -12.53 3.33 -10.35
N VAL A 72 -13.41 2.98 -9.42
CA VAL A 72 -14.53 3.84 -8.99
C VAL A 72 -14.01 5.16 -8.41
N HIS A 73 -13.01 5.13 -7.52
CA HIS A 73 -12.42 6.35 -6.96
C HIS A 73 -11.89 7.30 -8.05
N ARG A 74 -11.33 6.77 -9.14
CA ARG A 74 -10.82 7.59 -10.24
C ARG A 74 -11.96 8.19 -11.04
N LEU A 75 -13.05 7.44 -11.26
CA LEU A 75 -14.25 7.98 -11.88
C LEU A 75 -14.88 9.08 -11.04
N VAL A 76 -14.95 8.93 -9.71
CA VAL A 76 -15.45 10.00 -8.83
C VAL A 76 -14.54 11.22 -8.93
N ALA A 77 -13.23 11.04 -8.84
CA ALA A 77 -12.26 12.14 -8.95
C ALA A 77 -12.40 12.90 -10.28
N LEU A 78 -12.51 12.19 -11.41
CA LEU A 78 -12.66 12.80 -12.73
C LEU A 78 -13.96 13.60 -12.89
N ASN A 79 -15.03 13.21 -12.21
CA ASN A 79 -16.34 13.84 -12.37
C ASN A 79 -16.62 14.94 -11.34
N PHE A 80 -16.07 14.83 -10.12
CA PHE A 80 -16.44 15.68 -9.00
C PHE A 80 -15.29 16.52 -8.42
N LEU A 81 -14.03 16.15 -8.61
CA LEU A 81 -12.93 16.99 -8.19
C LEU A 81 -12.58 18.03 -9.27
N PRO A 82 -11.99 19.17 -8.89
CA PRO A 82 -11.38 20.08 -9.85
C PRO A 82 -10.37 19.37 -10.76
N GLU A 83 -10.14 19.96 -11.92
CA GLU A 83 -9.16 19.44 -12.87
C GLU A 83 -7.78 19.33 -12.19
N PRO A 84 -7.09 18.17 -12.30
CA PRO A 84 -5.77 18.00 -11.71
C PRO A 84 -4.75 18.91 -12.39
N GLU A 85 -3.73 19.32 -11.62
CA GLU A 85 -2.53 19.88 -12.22
C GLU A 85 -1.82 18.84 -13.11
N LYS A 86 -0.97 19.31 -14.04
CA LYS A 86 -0.33 18.47 -15.07
C LYS A 86 0.38 17.22 -14.52
N ASP A 87 0.98 17.32 -13.34
CA ASP A 87 1.75 16.22 -12.72
C ASP A 87 0.92 15.36 -11.74
N GLN A 88 -0.33 15.75 -11.48
CA GLN A 88 -1.23 15.06 -10.55
C GLN A 88 -2.01 13.94 -11.25
N VAL A 89 -1.33 12.82 -11.49
CA VAL A 89 -1.88 11.67 -12.22
C VAL A 89 -2.55 10.63 -11.32
N TYR A 90 -2.32 10.70 -10.00
CA TYR A 90 -2.81 9.72 -9.02
C TYR A 90 -3.98 10.26 -8.21
N VAL A 91 -4.86 9.37 -7.74
CA VAL A 91 -5.95 9.70 -6.81
C VAL A 91 -5.68 9.00 -5.49
N LEU A 92 -5.73 9.76 -4.40
CA LEU A 92 -5.51 9.26 -3.05
C LEU A 92 -6.80 9.24 -2.24
N HIS A 93 -6.99 8.19 -1.46
CA HIS A 93 -7.93 8.15 -0.35
C HIS A 93 -7.28 8.78 0.89
N LYS A 94 -7.80 9.91 1.36
CA LYS A 94 -7.26 10.68 2.49
C LYS A 94 -7.21 9.83 3.77
N ASP A 95 -8.22 8.99 3.99
CA ASP A 95 -8.33 8.11 5.16
C ASP A 95 -7.71 6.70 4.98
N TYR A 96 -7.04 6.45 3.85
CA TYR A 96 -6.45 5.16 3.47
C TYR A 96 -7.44 4.01 3.21
N LYS A 97 -8.77 4.26 3.27
CA LYS A 97 -9.82 3.24 3.06
C LYS A 97 -10.27 3.23 1.61
N LYS A 98 -9.78 2.24 0.86
CA LYS A 98 -9.97 2.08 -0.59
C LYS A 98 -11.42 1.84 -1.01
N GLU A 99 -12.26 1.38 -0.09
CA GLU A 99 -13.68 1.14 -0.27
C GLU A 99 -14.52 2.42 -0.16
N LYS A 100 -14.00 3.46 0.51
CA LYS A 100 -14.71 4.73 0.76
C LYS A 100 -14.42 5.76 -0.32
N ASN A 101 -15.23 5.75 -1.36
CA ASN A 101 -15.02 6.57 -2.56
C ASN A 101 -15.79 7.90 -2.55
N HIS A 102 -16.21 8.39 -1.38
CA HIS A 102 -16.85 9.70 -1.30
C HIS A 102 -15.88 10.79 -1.80
N VAL A 103 -16.36 11.74 -2.60
CA VAL A 103 -15.53 12.81 -3.19
C VAL A 103 -14.65 13.52 -2.16
N ASP A 104 -15.19 13.81 -0.97
CA ASP A 104 -14.44 14.49 0.09
C ASP A 104 -13.25 13.67 0.61
N ASN A 105 -13.28 12.34 0.48
CA ASN A 105 -12.18 11.46 0.85
C ASN A 105 -11.13 11.34 -0.26
N LEU A 106 -11.36 11.91 -1.43
CA LEU A 106 -10.48 11.79 -2.58
C LEU A 106 -9.70 13.09 -2.81
N LYS A 107 -8.48 12.95 -3.35
CA LYS A 107 -7.71 14.08 -3.89
C LYS A 107 -6.79 13.63 -5.01
N TRP A 108 -6.56 14.52 -5.96
CA TRP A 108 -5.49 14.37 -6.94
C TRP A 108 -4.12 14.51 -6.27
N ALA A 109 -3.12 13.82 -6.81
CA ALA A 109 -1.77 13.78 -6.26
C ALA A 109 -0.73 13.44 -7.32
N THR A 110 0.46 13.99 -7.12
CA THR A 110 1.68 13.60 -7.81
C THR A 110 2.24 12.28 -7.28
N LYS A 111 3.25 11.73 -7.97
CA LYS A 111 3.95 10.53 -7.51
C LYS A 111 4.63 10.73 -6.15
N GLN A 112 5.18 11.92 -5.90
CA GLN A 112 5.88 12.24 -4.65
C GLN A 112 4.88 12.24 -3.48
N GLU A 113 3.75 12.93 -3.65
CA GLU A 113 2.69 12.97 -2.65
C GLU A 113 2.09 11.59 -2.37
N LEU A 114 1.91 10.73 -3.39
CA LEU A 114 1.49 9.34 -3.21
C LEU A 114 2.47 8.57 -2.30
N VAL A 115 3.78 8.71 -2.54
CA VAL A 115 4.81 8.04 -1.74
C VAL A 115 4.79 8.55 -0.30
N GLU A 116 4.70 9.85 -0.10
CA GLU A 116 4.64 10.46 1.23
C GLU A 116 3.37 10.06 2.00
N HIS A 117 2.24 10.07 1.31
CA HIS A 117 0.96 9.63 1.87
C HIS A 117 1.04 8.16 2.31
N ASN A 118 1.60 7.28 1.48
CA ASN A 118 1.76 5.86 1.82
C ASN A 118 2.74 5.62 2.97
N LYS A 119 3.79 6.43 3.12
CA LYS A 119 4.69 6.35 4.28
C LYS A 119 3.96 6.63 5.60
N LYS A 120 2.95 7.49 5.56
CA LYS A 120 2.11 7.85 6.71
C LYS A 120 0.95 6.88 6.95
N ASN A 121 0.74 5.90 6.06
CA ASN A 121 -0.33 4.93 6.19
C ASN A 121 -0.10 4.02 7.42
N PRO A 122 -1.02 4.00 8.41
CA PRO A 122 -0.87 3.18 9.61
C PRO A 122 -0.62 1.69 9.33
N ALA A 123 -1.30 1.13 8.32
CA ALA A 123 -1.13 -0.28 7.95
C ALA A 123 0.27 -0.58 7.38
N VAL A 124 0.85 0.39 6.66
CA VAL A 124 2.23 0.27 6.13
C VAL A 124 3.23 0.38 7.28
N ILE A 125 3.04 1.33 8.19
CA ILE A 125 3.89 1.50 9.38
C ILE A 125 3.88 0.23 10.24
N GLU A 126 2.69 -0.32 10.50
CA GLU A 126 2.53 -1.54 11.27
C GLU A 126 3.18 -2.75 10.57
N ALA A 127 3.00 -2.89 9.26
CA ALA A 127 3.63 -3.96 8.48
C ALA A 127 5.17 -3.88 8.54
N ILE A 128 5.73 -2.67 8.41
CA ILE A 128 7.19 -2.44 8.52
C ILE A 128 7.67 -2.78 9.93
N LYS A 129 6.93 -2.38 10.97
CA LYS A 129 7.25 -2.71 12.37
C LYS A 129 7.27 -4.23 12.58
N LYS A 130 6.22 -4.95 12.15
CA LYS A 130 6.13 -6.41 12.24
C LYS A 130 7.26 -7.10 11.49
N LEU A 131 7.58 -6.65 10.29
CA LEU A 131 8.68 -7.20 9.49
C LEU A 131 10.04 -6.97 10.19
N THR A 132 10.23 -5.80 10.78
CA THR A 132 11.46 -5.46 11.51
C THR A 132 11.61 -6.32 12.77
N GLU A 133 10.54 -6.53 13.52
CA GLU A 133 10.52 -7.41 14.69
C GLU A 133 10.78 -8.86 14.31
N PHE A 134 10.13 -9.36 13.26
CA PHE A 134 10.36 -10.69 12.72
C PHE A 134 11.82 -10.88 12.27
N ASN A 135 12.38 -9.92 11.54
CA ASN A 135 13.77 -9.98 11.07
C ASN A 135 14.78 -9.87 12.20
N LYS A 136 14.46 -9.18 13.31
CA LYS A 136 15.31 -9.18 14.51
C LYS A 136 15.38 -10.57 15.15
N GLN A 137 14.27 -11.31 15.17
CA GLN A 137 14.22 -12.64 15.77
C GLN A 137 14.80 -13.73 14.86
N ARG A 138 14.90 -13.47 13.56
CA ARG A 138 15.37 -14.46 12.59
C ARG A 138 16.89 -14.56 12.57
N ASP A 139 17.38 -15.79 12.70
CA ASP A 139 18.79 -16.09 12.49
C ASP A 139 19.19 -15.87 11.03
N GLY A 140 20.36 -15.25 10.84
CA GLY A 140 20.98 -15.09 9.52
C GLY A 140 21.80 -16.31 9.13
N HIS A 141 22.09 -16.45 7.84
CA HIS A 141 22.90 -17.57 7.32
C HIS A 141 24.31 -17.65 7.95
N LYS A 142 24.92 -16.51 8.30
CA LYS A 142 26.27 -16.46 8.92
C LYS A 142 26.24 -16.34 10.44
N LEU A 143 25.34 -15.53 10.96
CA LEU A 143 25.22 -15.22 12.39
C LEU A 143 23.85 -15.65 12.91
N THR A 144 23.88 -16.47 13.95
CA THR A 144 22.71 -16.81 14.77
C THR A 144 22.76 -16.04 16.09
N ALA A 145 21.63 -15.92 16.78
CA ALA A 145 21.58 -15.30 18.10
C ALA A 145 22.61 -15.90 19.07
N ALA A 146 22.77 -17.23 19.06
CA ALA A 146 23.77 -17.94 19.86
C ALA A 146 25.22 -17.54 19.49
N LYS A 147 25.56 -17.51 18.18
CA LYS A 147 26.89 -17.07 17.73
C LYS A 147 27.15 -15.62 18.14
N VAL A 148 26.14 -14.76 18.08
CA VAL A 148 26.28 -13.36 18.48
C VAL A 148 26.43 -13.23 20.00
N GLN A 149 25.76 -14.05 20.81
CA GLN A 149 26.03 -14.11 22.26
C GLN A 149 27.49 -14.47 22.53
N PHE A 150 28.02 -15.52 21.88
CA PHE A 150 29.43 -15.90 22.02
C PHE A 150 30.39 -14.78 21.57
N ILE A 151 30.09 -14.11 20.46
CA ILE A 151 30.86 -12.95 20.00
C ILE A 151 30.83 -11.85 21.06
N LYS A 152 29.66 -11.52 21.61
CA LYS A 152 29.52 -10.48 22.64
C LYS A 152 30.27 -10.85 23.92
N MET A 153 30.15 -12.09 24.42
CA MET A 153 30.94 -12.59 25.55
C MET A 153 32.44 -12.40 25.31
N LYS A 154 32.96 -12.78 24.13
CA LYS A 154 34.38 -12.59 23.80
C LYS A 154 34.79 -11.14 23.66
N ILE A 155 33.92 -10.25 23.15
CA ILE A 155 34.24 -8.83 22.96
C ILE A 155 34.27 -8.09 24.31
N PHE A 156 33.34 -8.40 25.20
CA PHE A 156 33.13 -7.71 26.47
C PHE A 156 33.82 -8.38 27.67
N ASP A 157 34.54 -9.49 27.46
CA ASP A 157 35.41 -10.10 28.49
C ASP A 157 36.48 -9.08 28.97
N PRO A 158 36.50 -8.72 30.27
CA PRO A 158 37.47 -7.77 30.81
C PRO A 158 38.91 -8.27 30.71
N ASN A 159 39.14 -9.58 30.62
CA ASN A 159 40.45 -10.21 30.50
C ASN A 159 40.81 -10.59 29.05
N ARG A 160 40.10 -10.04 28.05
CA ARG A 160 40.26 -10.41 26.64
C ARG A 160 41.69 -10.20 26.10
N LYS A 161 42.38 -11.31 25.82
CA LYS A 161 43.70 -11.31 25.17
C LYS A 161 43.64 -11.31 23.62
N THR A 162 42.50 -11.68 23.04
CA THR A 162 42.32 -11.75 21.58
C THR A 162 41.93 -10.39 20.99
N ARG A 163 42.56 -10.03 19.85
CA ARG A 163 42.22 -8.82 19.10
C ARG A 163 40.87 -9.00 18.37
N LEU A 164 40.10 -7.92 18.22
CA LEU A 164 38.79 -7.91 17.55
C LEU A 164 38.85 -8.49 16.12
N LYS A 165 39.93 -8.20 15.39
CA LYS A 165 40.24 -8.79 14.08
C LYS A 165 40.27 -10.31 14.07
N MET A 166 40.89 -10.92 15.09
CA MET A 166 40.99 -12.38 15.20
C MET A 166 39.63 -13.00 15.52
N ILE A 167 38.83 -12.33 16.35
CA ILE A 167 37.46 -12.76 16.65
C ILE A 167 36.62 -12.69 15.36
N ALA A 168 36.69 -11.60 14.60
CA ALA A 168 35.95 -11.47 13.35
C ALA A 168 36.30 -12.59 12.36
N LYS A 169 37.60 -12.91 12.22
CA LYS A 169 38.10 -14.02 11.40
C LYS A 169 37.58 -15.38 11.86
N GLN A 170 37.55 -15.64 13.18
CA GLN A 170 37.03 -16.89 13.75
C GLN A 170 35.56 -17.14 13.39
N PHE A 171 34.75 -16.08 13.32
CA PHE A 171 33.33 -16.18 12.99
C PHE A 171 33.02 -15.93 11.50
N GLY A 172 34.03 -15.75 10.65
CA GLY A 172 33.86 -15.53 9.22
C GLY A 172 33.13 -14.23 8.86
N ILE A 173 33.28 -13.20 9.70
CA ILE A 173 32.67 -11.87 9.53
C ILE A 173 33.71 -10.78 9.35
N SER A 174 33.31 -9.64 8.78
CA SER A 174 34.19 -8.48 8.68
C SER A 174 34.39 -7.83 10.05
N GLU A 175 35.52 -7.14 10.23
CA GLU A 175 35.76 -6.35 11.46
C GLU A 175 34.67 -5.30 11.67
N MET A 176 34.21 -4.65 10.60
CA MET A 176 33.11 -3.69 10.67
C MET A 176 31.82 -4.33 11.20
N GLN A 177 31.50 -5.54 10.76
CA GLN A 177 30.32 -6.27 11.26
C GLN A 177 30.45 -6.56 12.77
N LEU A 178 31.66 -6.89 13.22
CA LEU A 178 31.95 -7.09 14.63
C LEU A 178 31.84 -5.78 15.45
N TYR A 179 32.30 -4.65 14.90
CA TYR A 179 32.11 -3.32 15.52
C TYR A 179 30.63 -2.94 15.62
N ARG A 180 29.81 -3.18 14.58
CA ARG A 180 28.35 -2.94 14.62
C ARG A 180 27.64 -3.80 15.68
N ILE A 181 28.11 -5.03 15.90
CA ILE A 181 27.63 -5.90 16.98
C ILE A 181 28.04 -5.34 18.35
N LYS A 182 29.26 -4.81 18.46
CA LYS A 182 29.77 -4.20 19.69
C LYS A 182 29.02 -2.91 20.06
N THR A 183 28.76 -2.02 19.11
CA THR A 183 28.02 -0.77 19.35
C THR A 183 26.52 -0.98 19.54
N GLY A 184 26.01 -2.16 19.16
CA GLY A 184 24.59 -2.49 19.21
C GLY A 184 23.78 -1.99 18.02
N GLU A 185 24.43 -1.35 17.03
CA GLU A 185 23.82 -0.98 15.73
C GLU A 185 23.20 -2.22 15.08
N ASN A 186 23.93 -3.33 15.07
CA ASN A 186 23.44 -4.64 14.66
C ASN A 186 23.33 -5.58 15.87
N TRP A 187 22.29 -6.41 15.90
CA TRP A 187 22.05 -7.39 16.97
C TRP A 187 22.00 -6.78 18.38
N GLY A 188 21.66 -5.50 18.53
CA GLY A 188 21.54 -4.84 19.85
C GLY A 188 20.53 -5.52 20.80
N HIS A 189 19.54 -6.22 20.24
CA HIS A 189 18.54 -6.99 20.99
C HIS A 189 19.08 -8.27 21.65
N VAL A 190 20.21 -8.82 21.17
CA VAL A 190 20.85 -9.99 21.78
C VAL A 190 21.63 -9.54 23.01
N LYS A 191 21.21 -9.94 24.20
CA LYS A 191 21.93 -9.64 25.45
C LYS A 191 22.79 -10.84 25.86
N ILE A 192 23.88 -10.54 26.55
CA ILE A 192 24.65 -11.54 27.29
C ILE A 192 23.83 -11.82 28.56
N LYS A 193 23.61 -13.09 28.89
CA LYS A 193 23.09 -13.42 30.22
C LYS A 193 24.27 -13.24 31.18
N GLU A 194 24.16 -12.27 32.07
CA GLU A 194 25.03 -12.22 33.25
C GLU A 194 24.53 -13.34 34.17
N GLU A 195 25.44 -14.25 34.53
CA GLU A 195 25.22 -15.20 35.63
C GLU A 195 25.32 -14.48 36.98
#